data_AF-A0A966QG42-F1
#
_entry.id   AF-A0A966QG42-F1
#
_cell.length_a   1.000
_cell.length_b   1.000
_cell.length_c   1.000
_cell.angle_alpha   90.00
_cell.angle_beta   90.00
_cell.angle_gamma   90.00
#
_symmetry.space_group_name_H-M   'P 1'
#
loop_
_entity.id
_entity.type
_entity.pdbx_description
1 polymer ?
#
loop_
_entity_poly.entity_id
_entity_poly.type
_entity_poly.pdbx_seq_one_letter_code
_entity_poly.pdbx_strand_id
1 'polypeptide(L)'
;LAQDSWLIIHGVHLREPLPGVLVHNPRSNMNNSVGYANPQRSLMRVALGTDGIGADMPEEARVAFARLREQDLTASAATVETWLEHSRDLFPESRNDVVTWNYDHADSIWHLVYTPGMRPITVDIAGRRVLENGLPTLVDIDEVRHKAAQQAHRLHERLKAA
;
A
#
# COMPACT_ATOMS: atom_id res chain seq x y z
N LEU A 1 -16.89 2.76 -22.85
CA LEU A 1 -16.73 1.38 -22.31
C LEU A 1 -15.42 1.31 -21.53
N ALA A 2 -15.32 0.40 -20.56
CA ALA A 2 -14.11 0.16 -19.75
C ALA A 2 -12.95 -0.37 -20.60
N GLN A 3 -11.70 -0.15 -20.17
CA GLN A 3 -10.48 -0.48 -20.92
C GLN A 3 -9.45 -1.19 -20.03
N ASP A 4 -8.59 -2.01 -20.61
CA ASP A 4 -7.54 -2.75 -19.88
C ASP A 4 -6.54 -1.84 -19.15
N SER A 5 -6.41 -0.59 -19.60
CA SER A 5 -5.56 0.43 -18.98
C SER A 5 -6.17 1.08 -17.73
N TRP A 6 -7.43 0.75 -17.39
CA TRP A 6 -8.11 1.38 -16.27
C TRP A 6 -7.59 0.86 -14.93
N LEU A 7 -7.42 1.78 -13.99
CA LEU A 7 -7.26 1.48 -12.58
C LEU A 7 -8.62 1.65 -11.90
N ILE A 8 -9.19 0.56 -11.41
CA ILE A 8 -10.47 0.54 -10.71
C ILE A 8 -10.17 0.55 -9.22
N ILE A 9 -10.32 1.71 -8.60
CA ILE A 9 -9.89 1.92 -7.21
C ILE A 9 -11.01 1.47 -6.26
N HIS A 10 -10.62 0.81 -5.16
CA HIS A 10 -11.49 0.23 -4.12
C HIS A 10 -12.35 -0.95 -4.58
N GLY A 11 -13.18 -0.78 -5.61
CA GLY A 11 -14.05 -1.82 -6.17
C GLY A 11 -15.05 -2.45 -5.19
N VAL A 12 -15.38 -1.78 -4.08
CA VAL A 12 -16.15 -2.39 -2.97
C VAL A 12 -17.56 -2.84 -3.36
N HIS A 13 -18.19 -2.12 -4.29
CA HIS A 13 -19.54 -2.43 -4.78
C HIS A 13 -19.56 -2.86 -6.24
N LEU A 14 -18.40 -3.25 -6.78
CA LEU A 14 -18.31 -3.72 -8.15
C LEU A 14 -19.06 -5.06 -8.27
N ARG A 15 -20.08 -5.11 -9.13
CA ARG A 15 -20.98 -6.28 -9.27
C ARG A 15 -20.47 -7.30 -10.26
N GLU A 16 -19.80 -6.83 -11.31
CA GLU A 16 -19.26 -7.66 -12.39
C GLU A 16 -17.82 -7.24 -12.69
N PRO A 17 -16.96 -8.17 -13.13
CA PRO A 17 -15.60 -7.85 -13.54
C PRO A 17 -15.60 -6.83 -14.67
N LEU A 18 -14.66 -5.90 -14.63
CA LEU A 18 -14.42 -4.94 -15.70
C LEU A 18 -13.02 -5.15 -16.28
N PRO A 19 -12.80 -4.83 -17.57
CA PRO A 19 -11.46 -4.60 -18.10
C PRO A 19 -10.69 -3.61 -17.21
N GLY A 20 -9.45 -3.95 -16.86
CA GLY A 20 -8.58 -3.13 -16.02
C GLY A 20 -7.97 -3.87 -14.82
N VAL A 21 -7.33 -3.09 -13.95
CA VAL A 21 -6.69 -3.55 -12.72
C VAL A 21 -7.49 -3.02 -11.53
N LEU A 22 -7.95 -3.92 -10.66
CA LEU A 22 -8.57 -3.57 -9.38
C LEU A 22 -7.48 -3.20 -8.37
N VAL A 23 -7.47 -1.96 -7.91
CA VAL A 23 -6.56 -1.50 -6.84
C VAL A 23 -7.28 -1.62 -5.50
N HIS A 24 -6.92 -2.65 -4.73
CA HIS A 24 -7.51 -2.92 -3.42
C HIS A 24 -6.84 -2.06 -2.34
N ASN A 25 -7.65 -1.30 -1.60
CA ASN A 25 -7.21 -0.47 -0.46
C ASN A 25 -7.90 -0.97 0.82
N PRO A 26 -7.51 -2.13 1.37
CA PRO A 26 -8.24 -2.78 2.47
C PRO A 26 -8.33 -1.90 3.72
N ARG A 27 -7.24 -1.26 4.14
CA ARG A 27 -7.23 -0.42 5.34
C ARG A 27 -8.18 0.75 5.21
N SER A 28 -8.16 1.46 4.08
CA SER A 28 -9.07 2.58 3.83
C SER A 28 -10.53 2.12 3.78
N ASN A 29 -10.81 1.00 3.12
CA ASN A 29 -12.16 0.45 3.06
C ASN A 29 -12.71 0.11 4.45
N MET A 30 -11.88 -0.52 5.30
CA MET A 30 -12.22 -0.85 6.69
C MET A 30 -12.40 0.42 7.54
N ASN A 31 -11.45 1.36 7.46
CA ASN A 31 -11.49 2.62 8.20
C ASN A 31 -12.77 3.42 7.92
N ASN A 32 -13.16 3.49 6.65
CA ASN A 32 -14.36 4.23 6.23
C ASN A 32 -15.64 3.40 6.32
N SER A 33 -15.57 2.15 6.80
CA SER A 33 -16.73 1.26 6.94
C SER A 33 -17.54 1.07 5.64
N VAL A 34 -16.88 1.11 4.48
CA VAL A 34 -17.56 0.98 3.18
C VAL A 34 -17.74 -0.48 2.75
N GLY A 35 -17.09 -1.43 3.43
CA GLY A 35 -17.20 -2.87 3.20
C GLY A 35 -15.90 -3.50 2.72
N TYR A 36 -15.98 -4.75 2.26
CA TYR A 36 -14.84 -5.49 1.72
C TYR A 36 -15.05 -5.81 0.25
N ALA A 37 -14.13 -5.34 -0.58
CA ALA A 37 -14.19 -5.54 -2.03
C ALA A 37 -14.13 -7.00 -2.47
N ASN A 38 -13.60 -7.88 -1.61
CA ASN A 38 -13.43 -9.30 -1.90
C ASN A 38 -12.79 -9.55 -3.28
N PRO A 39 -11.59 -9.02 -3.52
CA PRO A 39 -10.97 -9.00 -4.85
C PRO A 39 -10.74 -10.39 -5.44
N GLN A 40 -10.71 -11.46 -4.64
CA GLN A 40 -10.63 -12.84 -5.13
C GLN A 40 -11.85 -13.27 -5.97
N ARG A 41 -13.00 -12.62 -5.82
CA ARG A 41 -14.20 -12.95 -6.59
C ARG A 41 -14.20 -12.40 -8.01
N SER A 42 -13.45 -11.32 -8.27
CA SER A 42 -13.63 -10.56 -9.49
C SER A 42 -12.92 -11.16 -10.71
N LEU A 43 -12.09 -12.20 -10.55
CA LEU A 43 -11.18 -12.72 -11.61
C LEU A 43 -10.33 -11.62 -12.30
N MET A 44 -10.37 -10.40 -11.77
CA MET A 44 -9.62 -9.26 -12.27
C MET A 44 -8.19 -9.38 -11.79
N ARG A 45 -7.28 -8.73 -12.52
CA ARG A 45 -5.95 -8.48 -12.01
C ARG A 45 -6.06 -7.52 -10.82
N VAL A 46 -5.47 -7.91 -9.69
CA VAL A 46 -5.55 -7.15 -8.43
C VAL A 46 -4.20 -6.57 -8.08
N ALA A 47 -4.14 -5.27 -7.84
CA ALA A 47 -3.01 -4.56 -7.25
C ALA A 47 -3.37 -4.09 -5.83
N LEU A 48 -2.36 -3.80 -5.01
CA LEU A 48 -2.53 -3.27 -3.66
C LEU A 48 -2.22 -1.76 -3.61
N GLY A 49 -3.00 -1.01 -2.84
CA GLY A 49 -2.77 0.41 -2.58
C GLY A 49 -3.13 0.80 -1.14
N THR A 50 -2.58 1.92 -0.67
CA THR A 50 -2.78 2.43 0.71
C THR A 50 -3.86 3.51 0.81
N ASP A 51 -4.32 4.05 -0.33
CA ASP A 51 -5.21 5.22 -0.40
C ASP A 51 -4.70 6.41 0.44
N GLY A 52 -3.38 6.55 0.56
CA GLY A 52 -2.74 7.61 1.35
C GLY A 52 -2.73 7.39 2.87
N ILE A 53 -3.28 6.28 3.38
CA ILE A 53 -3.20 5.95 4.81
C ILE A 53 -1.84 5.33 5.10
N GLY A 54 -0.94 6.12 5.69
CA GLY A 54 0.39 5.70 6.13
C GLY A 54 1.44 5.53 5.02
N ALA A 55 1.01 5.28 3.77
CA ALA A 55 1.90 5.04 2.62
C ALA A 55 2.93 3.90 2.85
N ASP A 56 2.56 2.90 3.65
CA ASP A 56 3.39 1.77 4.04
C ASP A 56 2.84 0.48 3.39
N MET A 57 3.47 0.04 2.29
CA MET A 57 3.04 -1.14 1.55
C MET A 57 3.19 -2.46 2.33
N PRO A 58 4.28 -2.69 3.10
CA PRO A 58 4.36 -3.83 4.03
C PRO A 58 3.20 -3.89 5.03
N GLU A 59 2.89 -2.79 5.71
CA GLU A 59 1.77 -2.73 6.66
C GLU A 59 0.41 -2.84 5.97
N GLU A 60 0.28 -2.38 4.72
CA GLU A 60 -0.94 -2.60 3.94
C GLU A 60 -1.11 -4.07 3.54
N ALA A 61 -0.02 -4.76 3.17
CA ALA A 61 -0.06 -6.19 2.87
C ALA A 61 -0.44 -7.03 4.10
N ARG A 62 0.01 -6.63 5.30
CA ARG A 62 -0.41 -7.23 6.58
C ARG A 62 -1.93 -7.13 6.77
N VAL A 63 -2.50 -5.94 6.60
CA VAL A 63 -3.96 -5.72 6.71
C VAL A 63 -4.71 -6.45 5.61
N ALA A 64 -4.20 -6.43 4.38
CA ALA A 64 -4.76 -7.15 3.25
C ALA A 64 -4.86 -8.65 3.52
N PHE A 65 -3.78 -9.25 4.03
CA PHE A 65 -3.76 -10.67 4.39
C PHE A 65 -4.71 -11.00 5.53
N ALA A 66 -4.71 -10.19 6.60
CA ALA A 66 -5.63 -10.39 7.72
C ALA A 66 -7.09 -10.35 7.27
N ARG A 67 -7.47 -9.35 6.46
CA ARG A 67 -8.84 -9.21 5.95
C ARG A 67 -9.21 -10.33 4.98
N LEU A 68 -8.26 -10.74 4.14
CA LEU A 68 -8.43 -11.86 3.23
C LEU A 68 -8.67 -13.17 4.01
N ARG A 69 -7.86 -13.45 5.04
CA ARG A 69 -7.96 -14.67 5.86
C ARG A 69 -9.21 -14.71 6.75
N GLU A 70 -9.71 -13.54 7.15
CA GLU A 70 -11.01 -13.40 7.82
C GLU A 70 -12.16 -13.83 6.91
N GLN A 71 -12.09 -13.50 5.61
CA GLN A 71 -13.11 -13.88 4.63
C GLN A 71 -12.99 -15.35 4.19
N ASP A 72 -11.77 -15.85 4.01
CA ASP A 72 -11.49 -17.20 3.49
C ASP A 72 -10.37 -17.86 4.30
N LEU A 73 -10.73 -18.91 5.03
CA LEU A 73 -9.82 -19.68 5.88
C LEU A 73 -8.76 -20.46 5.08
N THR A 74 -8.94 -20.64 3.77
CA THR A 74 -7.97 -21.32 2.90
C THR A 74 -6.99 -20.35 2.26
N ALA A 75 -7.18 -19.04 2.43
CA ALA A 75 -6.34 -18.04 1.82
C ALA A 75 -4.89 -18.07 2.33
N SER A 76 -3.97 -17.80 1.41
CA SER A 76 -2.52 -17.81 1.62
C SER A 76 -1.94 -16.41 1.51
N ALA A 77 -0.86 -16.15 2.25
CA ALA A 77 -0.07 -14.92 2.11
C ALA A 77 0.44 -14.73 0.68
N ALA A 78 0.72 -15.84 -0.04
CA ALA A 78 1.10 -15.82 -1.45
C ALA A 78 0.07 -15.12 -2.36
N THR A 79 -1.22 -15.09 -2.00
CA THR A 79 -2.21 -14.31 -2.76
C THR A 79 -1.90 -12.82 -2.69
N VAL A 80 -1.55 -12.30 -1.51
CA VAL A 80 -1.20 -10.88 -1.32
C VAL A 80 0.15 -10.55 -1.98
N GLU A 81 1.09 -11.50 -1.98
CA GLU A 81 2.34 -11.38 -2.74
C GLU A 81 2.08 -11.11 -4.23
N THR A 82 1.13 -11.82 -4.84
CA THR A 82 0.75 -11.54 -6.24
C THR A 82 0.18 -10.14 -6.43
N TRP A 83 -0.55 -9.60 -5.43
CA TRP A 83 -1.07 -8.23 -5.49
C TRP A 83 0.04 -7.18 -5.43
N LEU A 84 1.07 -7.42 -4.62
CA LEU A 84 2.27 -6.58 -4.57
C LEU A 84 3.03 -6.62 -5.89
N GLU A 85 3.22 -7.80 -6.48
CA GLU A 85 3.87 -7.93 -7.79
C GLU A 85 3.08 -7.23 -8.91
N HIS A 86 1.75 -7.33 -8.91
CA HIS A 86 0.94 -6.58 -9.86
C HIS A 86 1.03 -5.06 -9.66
N SER A 87 1.19 -4.58 -8.43
CA SER A 87 1.49 -3.17 -8.17
C SER A 87 2.82 -2.76 -8.78
N ARG A 88 3.85 -3.62 -8.75
CA ARG A 88 5.16 -3.34 -9.38
C ARG A 88 5.09 -3.30 -10.90
N ASP A 89 4.16 -3.99 -11.55
CA ASP A 89 3.94 -3.85 -12.99
C ASP A 89 3.39 -2.46 -13.37
N LEU A 90 2.78 -1.73 -12.44
CA LEU A 90 2.38 -0.33 -12.64
C LEU A 90 3.56 0.64 -12.54
N PHE A 91 4.64 0.22 -11.87
CA PHE A 91 5.87 0.98 -11.64
C PHE A 91 7.10 0.10 -11.94
N PRO A 92 7.29 -0.35 -13.19
CA PRO A 92 8.28 -1.36 -13.54
C PRO A 92 9.72 -0.95 -13.21
N GLU A 93 10.02 0.34 -13.19
CA GLU A 93 11.30 0.90 -12.79
C GLU A 93 11.71 0.53 -11.35
N SER A 94 10.73 0.34 -10.45
CA SER A 94 10.96 -0.09 -9.06
C SER A 94 11.62 -1.46 -8.94
N ARG A 95 11.70 -2.21 -10.05
CA ARG A 95 12.43 -3.48 -10.11
C ARG A 95 13.93 -3.34 -10.03
N ASN A 96 14.46 -2.15 -10.32
CA ASN A 96 15.88 -1.88 -10.27
C ASN A 96 16.31 -1.24 -8.94
N ASP A 97 15.36 -0.96 -8.05
CA ASP A 97 15.61 -0.33 -6.76
C ASP A 97 16.16 -1.35 -5.78
N VAL A 98 17.13 -0.93 -4.95
CA VAL A 98 17.74 -1.77 -3.92
C VAL A 98 17.28 -1.28 -2.55
N VAL A 99 16.66 -2.17 -1.80
CA VAL A 99 16.14 -1.89 -0.45
C VAL A 99 16.82 -2.81 0.55
N THR A 100 17.48 -2.22 1.55
CA THR A 100 17.96 -2.95 2.73
C THR A 100 16.93 -2.81 3.83
N TRP A 101 16.50 -3.91 4.41
CA TRP A 101 15.49 -3.95 5.47
C TRP A 101 16.13 -4.13 6.85
N ASN A 102 15.40 -3.75 7.90
CA ASN A 102 15.79 -4.05 9.29
C ASN A 102 15.52 -5.50 9.72
N TYR A 103 15.29 -6.39 8.76
CA TYR A 103 14.89 -7.77 8.99
C TYR A 103 15.39 -8.67 7.86
N ASP A 104 16.08 -9.76 8.22
CA ASP A 104 16.84 -10.58 7.27
C ASP A 104 15.95 -11.38 6.30
N HIS A 105 14.70 -11.67 6.67
CA HIS A 105 13.76 -12.43 5.84
C HIS A 105 12.66 -11.55 5.23
N ALA A 106 13.00 -10.30 4.90
CA ALA A 106 12.04 -9.35 4.34
C ALA A 106 11.54 -9.72 2.93
N ASP A 107 12.24 -10.61 2.25
CA ASP A 107 11.87 -11.21 0.97
C ASP A 107 10.73 -12.25 1.09
N SER A 108 10.43 -12.74 2.30
CA SER A 108 9.37 -13.70 2.51
C SER A 108 8.05 -13.04 2.85
N ILE A 109 7.02 -13.24 2.02
CA ILE A 109 5.67 -12.72 2.30
C ILE A 109 5.13 -13.22 3.65
N TRP A 110 5.45 -14.45 4.06
CA TRP A 110 5.03 -14.99 5.37
C TRP A 110 5.63 -14.22 6.53
N HIS A 111 6.91 -13.87 6.43
CA HIS A 111 7.54 -13.05 7.45
C HIS A 111 6.99 -11.63 7.45
N LEU A 112 6.79 -11.03 6.28
CA LEU A 112 6.21 -9.69 6.14
C LEU A 112 4.84 -9.59 6.81
N VAL A 113 3.94 -10.54 6.53
CA VAL A 113 2.57 -10.48 7.07
C VAL A 113 2.48 -10.75 8.59
N TYR A 114 3.51 -11.35 9.21
CA TYR A 114 3.53 -11.67 10.64
C TYR A 114 4.55 -10.88 11.49
N THR A 115 5.48 -10.15 10.88
CA THR A 115 6.49 -9.35 11.59
C THR A 115 6.14 -7.86 11.53
N PRO A 116 5.54 -7.27 12.59
CA PRO A 116 5.24 -5.84 12.61
C PRO A 116 6.51 -4.99 12.70
N GLY A 117 6.46 -3.78 12.12
CA GLY A 117 7.58 -2.82 12.23
C GLY A 117 8.80 -3.14 11.35
N MET A 118 8.63 -4.06 10.38
CA MET A 118 9.55 -4.17 9.26
C MET A 118 9.59 -2.85 8.49
N ARG A 119 10.79 -2.32 8.25
CA ARG A 119 10.98 -1.04 7.57
C ARG A 119 12.30 -1.03 6.80
N PRO A 120 12.39 -0.23 5.72
CA PRO A 120 13.65 -0.01 5.04
C PRO A 120 14.63 0.76 5.94
N ILE A 121 15.89 0.34 5.92
CA ILE A 121 17.03 1.07 6.50
C ILE A 121 17.69 1.92 5.41
N THR A 122 17.92 1.34 4.22
CA THR A 122 18.44 2.06 3.06
C THR A 122 17.59 1.79 1.84
N VAL A 123 17.49 2.79 0.96
CA VAL A 123 16.85 2.67 -0.36
C VAL A 123 17.71 3.39 -1.39
N ASP A 124 18.08 2.67 -2.45
CA ASP A 124 18.76 3.21 -3.62
C ASP A 124 17.84 3.10 -4.83
N ILE A 125 17.52 4.23 -5.47
CA ILE A 125 16.70 4.31 -6.68
C ILE A 125 17.58 4.81 -7.82
N ALA A 126 17.67 4.04 -8.91
CA ALA A 126 18.53 4.35 -10.07
C ALA A 126 19.98 4.74 -9.67
N GLY A 127 20.55 4.06 -8.67
CA GLY A 127 21.90 4.31 -8.15
C GLY A 127 22.04 5.52 -7.21
N ARG A 128 20.93 6.19 -6.85
CA ARG A 128 20.90 7.30 -5.90
C ARG A 128 20.33 6.84 -4.56
N ARG A 129 21.09 7.02 -3.47
CA ARG A 129 20.61 6.83 -2.09
C ARG A 129 19.51 7.84 -1.77
N VAL A 130 18.27 7.36 -1.59
CA VAL A 130 17.09 8.19 -1.24
C VAL A 130 16.68 8.05 0.23
N LEU A 131 17.07 6.96 0.89
CA LEU A 131 16.85 6.70 2.31
C LEU A 131 18.14 6.17 2.94
N GLU A 132 18.57 6.74 4.05
CA GLU A 132 19.77 6.36 4.82
C GLU A 132 19.42 6.26 6.31
N ASN A 133 19.78 5.17 6.97
CA ASN A 133 19.44 4.93 8.39
C ASN A 133 17.95 5.14 8.71
N GLY A 134 17.06 4.79 7.77
CA GLY A 134 15.61 4.97 7.89
C GLY A 134 15.12 6.42 7.73
N LEU A 135 15.98 7.35 7.30
CA LEU A 135 15.66 8.76 7.09
C LEU A 135 15.82 9.16 5.62
N PRO A 136 14.97 10.03 5.07
CA PRO A 136 15.12 10.47 3.69
C PRO A 136 16.37 11.35 3.52
N THR A 137 17.05 11.20 2.39
CA THR A 137 18.26 12.00 2.07
C THR A 137 17.95 13.20 1.17
N LEU A 138 16.77 13.21 0.55
CA LEU A 138 16.38 14.19 -0.47
C LEU A 138 15.53 15.34 0.06
N VAL A 139 15.07 15.23 1.31
CA VAL A 139 14.23 16.23 1.97
C VAL A 139 14.70 16.43 3.40
N ASP A 140 14.53 17.65 3.90
CA ASP A 140 14.64 17.93 5.33
C ASP A 140 13.37 17.43 6.03
N ILE A 141 13.51 16.31 6.75
CA ILE A 141 12.38 15.68 7.43
C ILE A 141 11.79 16.55 8.54
N ASP A 142 12.60 17.39 9.18
CA ASP A 142 12.14 18.26 10.26
C ASP A 142 11.40 19.47 9.68
N GLU A 143 11.85 20.01 8.54
CA GLU A 143 11.09 21.00 7.79
C GLU A 143 9.73 20.44 7.33
N VAL A 144 9.70 19.24 6.77
CA VAL A 144 8.46 18.57 6.33
C VAL A 144 7.49 18.41 7.51
N ARG A 145 7.97 17.91 8.66
CA ARG A 145 7.16 17.76 9.88
C ARG A 145 6.65 19.09 10.40
N HIS A 146 7.48 20.13 10.41
CA HIS A 146 7.08 21.46 10.84
C HIS A 146 5.97 22.02 9.95
N LYS A 147 6.13 21.95 8.62
CA LYS A 147 5.11 22.40 7.65
C LYS A 147 3.82 21.59 7.77
N ALA A 148 3.91 20.27 7.95
CA ALA A 148 2.74 19.41 8.15
C ALA A 148 1.97 19.81 9.41
N ALA A 149 2.65 20.05 10.54
CA ALA A 149 2.04 20.52 11.78
C ALA A 149 1.35 21.88 11.62
N GLN A 150 1.98 22.81 10.89
CA GLN A 150 1.37 24.10 10.58
C GLN A 150 0.09 23.94 9.74
N GLN A 151 0.09 23.09 8.71
CA GLN A 151 -1.09 22.85 7.89
C GLN A 151 -2.20 22.16 8.68
N ALA A 152 -1.85 21.19 9.54
CA ALA A 152 -2.81 20.56 10.44
C ALA A 152 -3.48 21.61 11.33
N HIS A 153 -2.72 22.51 11.97
CA HIS A 153 -3.30 23.57 12.79
C HIS A 153 -4.27 24.46 11.99
N ARG A 154 -3.85 24.93 10.80
CA ARG A 154 -4.72 25.74 9.92
C ARG A 154 -6.01 25.03 9.53
N LEU A 155 -5.93 23.73 9.22
CA LEU A 155 -7.10 22.91 8.89
C LEU A 155 -8.07 22.84 10.09
N HIS A 156 -7.56 22.56 11.29
CA HIS A 156 -8.40 22.47 12.49
C HIS A 156 -9.09 23.80 12.81
N GLU A 157 -8.40 24.93 12.70
CA GLU A 157 -9.02 26.24 12.92
C GLU A 157 -10.11 26.54 11.87
N ARG A 158 -9.92 26.17 10.61
CA ARG A 158 -10.95 26.29 9.57
C ARG A 158 -12.16 25.40 9.83
N LEU A 159 -11.94 24.16 10.31
CA LEU A 159 -13.01 23.22 10.62
C LEU A 159 -13.84 23.67 11.82
N LYS A 160 -13.23 24.30 12.83
CA LYS A 160 -13.95 24.89 13.97
C LYS A 160 -14.80 26.09 13.59
N ALA A 161 -14.41 26.82 12.54
CA ALA A 161 -15.10 28.01 12.07
C ALA A 161 -16.24 27.70 11.07
N ALA A 162 -16.40 26.43 10.67
CA ALA A 162 -17.46 25.94 9.78
C ALA A 162 -18.63 25.38 10.58
#